data_AF-A0AAU3IY20-F1
#
_entry.id   AF-A0AAU3IY20-F1
#
_cell.length_a   1.000
_cell.length_b   1.000
_cell.length_c   1.000
_cell.angle_alpha   90.00
_cell.angle_beta   90.00
_cell.angle_gamma   90.00
#
_symmetry.space_group_name_H-M   'P 1'
#
loop_
_entity.id
_entity.type
_entity.pdbx_description
1 polymer ?
#
loop_
_entity_poly.entity_id
_entity_poly.type
_entity_poly.pdbx_seq_one_letter_code
_entity_poly.pdbx_strand_id
1 'polypeptide(L)'
;MRHWPLFALKVTTPRLELRLPTLNDLDALADRAAEGVHDPAGMPFGVPWTDAPPDERARSTVQVHWFVRRYGISPGDYRAPGPVRPGAAGTRRWPPGPRRSG
;
A
#
# COMPACT_ATOMS: atom_id res chain seq x y z
N MET A 1 5.61 23.37 2.69
CA MET A 1 4.38 23.18 1.90
C MET A 1 3.22 23.84 2.67
N ARG A 2 2.84 25.08 2.33
CA ARG A 2 1.92 25.90 3.17
C ARG A 2 0.45 25.48 3.10
N HIS A 3 0.05 24.87 1.98
CA HIS A 3 -1.34 24.46 1.73
C HIS A 3 -1.62 22.98 2.11
N TRP A 4 -0.64 22.28 2.68
CA TRP A 4 -0.79 20.90 3.13
C TRP A 4 -0.01 20.66 4.43
N PRO A 5 -0.57 21.07 5.57
CA PRO A 5 0.14 21.10 6.85
C PRO A 5 0.54 19.71 7.37
N LEU A 6 -0.09 18.63 6.88
CA LEU A 6 0.24 17.27 7.28
C LEU A 6 1.69 16.86 6.97
N PHE A 7 2.36 17.50 5.99
CA PHE A 7 3.79 17.27 5.75
C PHE A 7 4.70 17.86 6.84
N ALA A 8 4.17 18.74 7.71
CA ALA A 8 4.87 19.25 8.87
C ALA A 8 4.59 18.44 10.15
N LEU A 9 3.60 17.52 10.13
CA LEU A 9 3.27 16.70 11.29
C LEU A 9 4.36 15.64 11.51
N LYS A 10 4.86 15.59 12.75
CA LYS A 10 5.83 14.61 13.22
C LYS A 10 5.43 14.09 14.60
N VAL A 11 5.50 12.79 14.78
CA VAL A 11 5.37 12.14 16.10
C VAL A 11 6.72 11.53 16.42
N THR A 12 7.31 11.92 17.55
CA THR A 12 8.68 11.55 17.91
C THR A 12 8.72 10.80 19.24
N THR A 13 9.62 9.83 19.30
CA THR A 13 10.04 9.10 20.50
C THR A 13 11.56 9.11 20.53
N PRO A 14 12.23 8.69 21.62
CA PRO A 14 13.70 8.67 21.67
C PRO A 14 14.38 7.84 20.57
N ARG A 15 13.67 6.89 19.95
CA ARG A 15 14.22 5.97 18.95
C ARG A 15 13.66 6.15 17.55
N LEU A 16 12.50 6.80 17.41
CA LEU A 16 11.73 6.83 16.16
C LEU A 16 11.08 8.19 15.93
N GLU A 17 11.06 8.61 14.67
CA GLU A 17 10.22 9.69 14.15
C GLU A 17 9.23 9.10 13.14
N LEU A 18 7.94 9.38 13.31
CA LEU A 18 6.88 9.08 12.36
C LEU A 18 6.43 10.38 11.70
N ARG A 19 6.43 10.39 10.36
CA ARG A 19 6.00 11.51 9.52
C ARG A 19 5.50 11.00 8.18
N LEU A 20 4.85 11.86 7.40
CA LEU A 20 4.55 11.51 6.01
C LEU A 20 5.85 11.27 5.22
N PRO A 21 5.90 10.20 4.41
CA PRO A 21 7.09 9.89 3.63
C PRO A 21 7.25 10.88 2.47
N THR A 22 8.51 11.20 2.16
CA THR A 22 8.96 11.81 0.91
C THR A 22 9.07 10.74 -0.18
N LEU A 23 9.40 11.15 -1.41
CA LEU A 23 9.66 10.19 -2.50
C LEU A 23 10.81 9.24 -2.16
N ASN A 24 11.90 9.75 -1.57
CA ASN A 24 13.05 8.93 -1.19
C ASN A 24 12.71 7.97 -0.06
N ASP A 25 11.84 8.36 0.87
CA ASP A 25 11.38 7.44 1.92
C ASP A 25 10.52 6.32 1.35
N LEU A 26 9.71 6.61 0.31
CA LEU A 26 8.91 5.59 -0.38
C LEU A 26 9.78 4.62 -1.17
N ASP A 27 10.85 5.12 -1.80
CA ASP A 27 11.83 4.31 -2.51
C ASP A 27 12.55 3.36 -1.53
N ALA A 28 13.07 3.90 -0.42
CA ALA A 28 13.68 3.10 0.64
C ALA A 28 12.70 2.10 1.27
N LEU A 29 11.42 2.46 1.39
CA LEU A 29 10.39 1.53 1.88
C LEU A 29 10.09 0.42 0.87
N ALA A 30 10.15 0.71 -0.43
CA ALA A 30 10.00 -0.28 -1.49
C ALA A 30 11.14 -1.29 -1.48
N ASP A 31 12.38 -0.85 -1.26
CA ASP A 31 13.54 -1.73 -1.08
C ASP A 31 13.35 -2.66 0.11
N ARG A 32 12.98 -2.10 1.28
CA ARG A 32 12.68 -2.91 2.48
C ARG A 32 11.54 -3.89 2.25
N ALA A 33 10.51 -3.49 1.50
CA ALA A 33 9.43 -4.39 1.14
C ALA A 33 9.94 -5.54 0.27
N ALA A 34 10.80 -5.27 -0.72
CA ALA A 34 11.41 -6.30 -1.57
C ALA A 34 12.29 -7.29 -0.79
N GLU A 35 12.96 -6.86 0.27
CA GLU A 35 13.74 -7.74 1.16
C GLU A 35 12.85 -8.76 1.92
N GLY A 36 11.57 -8.43 2.13
CA GLY A 36 10.61 -9.25 2.86
C GLY A 36 10.13 -8.57 4.15
N VAL A 37 8.87 -8.81 4.51
CA VAL A 37 8.19 -8.06 5.59
C VAL A 37 7.89 -8.93 6.81
N HIS A 38 7.73 -10.24 6.61
CA HIS A 38 7.46 -11.23 7.65
C HIS A 38 8.02 -12.59 7.23
N ASP A 39 7.97 -13.57 8.14
CA ASP A 39 8.27 -14.97 7.83
C ASP A 39 7.38 -15.44 6.66
N PRO A 40 7.95 -15.95 5.55
CA PRO A 40 7.19 -16.45 4.40
C PRO A 40 6.24 -17.61 4.71
N ALA A 41 6.45 -18.34 5.82
CA ALA A 41 5.58 -19.43 6.22
C ALA A 41 4.22 -18.98 6.79
N GLY A 42 4.06 -17.69 7.10
CA GLY A 42 2.83 -17.11 7.62
C GLY A 42 2.33 -15.93 6.77
N MET A 43 1.02 -15.68 6.82
CA MET A 43 0.41 -14.50 6.19
C MET A 43 -0.35 -13.67 7.25
N PRO A 44 0.27 -12.61 7.80
CA PRO A 44 -0.34 -11.80 8.85
C PRO A 44 -1.32 -10.75 8.32
N PHE A 45 -1.45 -10.59 7.00
CA PHE A 45 -2.30 -9.57 6.38
C PHE A 45 -3.59 -10.17 5.83
N GLY A 46 -4.72 -9.45 5.97
CA GLY A 46 -6.01 -9.84 5.38
C GLY A 46 -6.04 -9.77 3.85
N VAL A 47 -5.09 -9.05 3.23
CA VAL A 47 -4.82 -9.07 1.79
C VAL A 47 -3.37 -9.52 1.61
N PRO A 48 -3.08 -10.58 0.83
CA PRO A 48 -1.75 -11.18 0.73
C PRO A 48 -0.84 -10.38 -0.23
N TRP A 49 -0.65 -9.10 0.04
CA TRP A 49 0.14 -8.22 -0.83
C TRP A 49 1.65 -8.54 -0.80
N THR A 50 2.12 -9.19 0.27
CA THR A 50 3.52 -9.56 0.47
C THR A 50 3.94 -10.83 -0.26
N ASP A 51 3.01 -11.63 -0.78
CA ASP A 51 3.32 -12.83 -1.58
C ASP A 51 3.75 -12.51 -3.02
N ALA A 52 3.66 -11.24 -3.42
CA ALA A 52 4.13 -10.80 -4.73
C ALA A 52 5.66 -11.00 -4.88
N PRO A 53 6.16 -11.25 -6.11
CA PRO A 53 7.59 -11.25 -6.38
C PRO A 53 8.27 -9.94 -5.93
N PRO A 54 9.55 -9.94 -5.53
CA PRO A 54 10.21 -8.78 -4.92
C PRO A 54 10.04 -7.46 -5.71
N ASP A 55 10.27 -7.47 -7.02
CA ASP A 55 10.16 -6.28 -7.87
C ASP A 55 8.72 -5.75 -7.97
N GLU A 56 7.75 -6.66 -8.00
CA GLU A 56 6.33 -6.30 -8.02
C GLU A 56 5.89 -5.76 -6.66
N ARG A 57 6.39 -6.36 -5.57
CA ARG A 57 6.16 -5.94 -4.20
C ARG A 57 6.67 -4.52 -3.98
N ALA A 58 7.94 -4.23 -4.30
CA ALA A 58 8.51 -2.89 -4.25
C ALA A 58 7.67 -1.86 -5.03
N ARG A 59 7.35 -2.16 -6.29
CA ARG A 59 6.55 -1.27 -7.14
C ARG A 59 5.16 -1.02 -6.55
N SER A 60 4.51 -2.08 -6.08
CA SER A 60 3.15 -1.99 -5.51
C SER A 60 3.13 -1.19 -4.22
N THR A 61 4.16 -1.24 -3.37
CA THR A 61 4.30 -0.41 -2.17
C THR A 61 4.20 1.08 -2.51
N VAL A 62 4.91 1.53 -3.55
CA VAL A 62 4.82 2.92 -4.00
C VAL A 62 3.45 3.22 -4.61
N GLN A 63 2.93 2.35 -5.47
CA GLN A 63 1.64 2.56 -6.14
C GLN A 63 0.47 2.66 -5.16
N VAL A 64 0.42 1.79 -4.15
CA VAL A 64 -0.63 1.77 -3.13
C VAL A 64 -0.57 3.03 -2.29
N HIS A 65 0.62 3.56 -1.95
CA HIS A 65 0.74 4.84 -1.25
C HIS A 65 -0.02 5.96 -1.99
N TRP A 66 0.14 6.04 -3.31
CA TRP A 66 -0.54 7.04 -4.14
C TRP A 66 -2.02 6.75 -4.32
N PHE A 67 -2.40 5.47 -4.49
CA PHE A 67 -3.80 5.07 -4.60
C PHE A 67 -4.59 5.43 -3.34
N VAL A 68 -4.08 5.07 -2.15
CA VAL A 68 -4.73 5.40 -0.87
C VAL A 68 -4.83 6.92 -0.69
N ARG A 69 -3.80 7.69 -1.05
CA ARG A 69 -3.88 9.17 -1.04
C ARG A 69 -4.92 9.72 -2.02
N ARG A 70 -5.09 9.09 -3.19
CA ARG A 70 -5.99 9.56 -4.26
C ARG A 70 -7.46 9.37 -3.92
N TYR A 71 -7.79 8.28 -3.24
CA TYR A 71 -9.17 7.87 -3.00
C TYR A 71 -9.64 8.01 -1.55
N GLY A 72 -8.71 8.17 -0.59
CA GLY A 72 -9.02 8.25 0.83
C GLY A 72 -9.54 6.92 1.38
N ILE A 73 -9.25 6.63 2.64
CA ILE A 73 -10.07 5.68 3.41
C ILE A 73 -11.08 6.57 4.12
N SER A 74 -12.35 6.53 3.70
CA SER A 74 -13.39 7.25 4.42
C SER A 74 -13.66 6.53 5.76
N PRO A 75 -13.97 7.25 6.85
CA PRO A 75 -14.48 6.62 8.07
C PRO A 75 -15.79 5.89 7.74
N GLY A 76 -15.71 4.60 7.43
CA GLY A 76 -16.79 3.82 6.84
C GLY A 76 -16.31 2.73 5.87
N ASP A 77 -15.10 2.87 5.34
CA ASP A 77 -14.49 1.91 4.40
C ASP A 77 -13.87 0.67 5.07
N TYR A 78 -14.31 0.32 6.29
CA TYR A 78 -14.00 -0.97 6.93
C TYR A 78 -14.79 -2.11 6.29
N ARG A 79 -14.80 -2.20 4.95
CA ARG A 79 -15.23 -3.43 4.29
C ARG A 79 -14.03 -4.35 4.22
N ALA A 80 -14.05 -5.40 5.04
CA ALA A 80 -13.16 -6.54 4.87
C ALA A 80 -13.15 -6.97 3.38
N PRO A 81 -12.00 -7.36 2.81
CA PRO A 81 -11.97 -7.90 1.45
C PRO A 81 -13.01 -9.03 1.35
N GLY A 82 -13.91 -8.92 0.39
CA GLY A 82 -14.85 -9.99 0.06
C GLY A 82 -14.10 -11.28 -0.28
N PRO A 83 -14.79 -12.44 -0.29
CA PRO A 83 -14.14 -13.74 -0.32
C PRO A 83 -13.25 -13.87 -1.56
N VAL A 84 -11.94 -14.01 -1.33
CA VAL A 84 -10.97 -14.38 -2.36
C VAL A 84 -11.17 -15.87 -2.63
N ARG A 85 -11.72 -16.20 -3.80
CA ARG A 85 -11.68 -17.57 -4.31
C ARG A 85 -10.24 -17.88 -4.76
N PRO A 86 -9.68 -19.03 -4.40
CA PRO A 86 -8.38 -19.45 -4.92
C PRO A 86 -8.53 -19.88 -6.39
N GLY A 87 -7.59 -19.45 -7.23
CA GLY A 87 -7.31 -20.07 -8.53
C GLY A 87 -7.78 -19.27 -9.75
N ALA A 88 -6.86 -18.52 -10.35
CA ALA A 88 -6.42 -18.71 -11.74
C ALA A 88 -5.56 -17.52 -12.16
N ALA A 89 -4.34 -17.83 -12.61
CA ALA A 89 -3.47 -16.90 -13.30
C ALA A 89 -4.24 -16.19 -14.43
N GLY A 90 -4.21 -14.86 -14.43
CA GLY A 90 -4.93 -14.07 -15.41
C GLY A 90 -4.78 -12.59 -15.11
N THR A 91 -3.83 -11.97 -15.80
CA THR A 91 -3.50 -10.54 -15.77
C THR A 91 -4.74 -9.66 -15.65
N ARG A 92 -4.95 -9.08 -14.45
CA ARG A 92 -5.87 -7.96 -14.28
C ARG A 92 -5.08 -6.80 -13.73
N ARG A 93 -4.59 -5.96 -14.65
CA ARG A 93 -3.95 -4.69 -14.31
C ARG A 93 -4.96 -3.79 -13.62
N TRP A 94 -4.64 -3.39 -12.40
CA TRP A 94 -5.30 -2.33 -11.67
C TRP A 94 -4.88 -0.95 -12.24
N PRO A 95 -5.77 0.07 -12.31
CA PRO A 95 -7.16 0.12 -11.86
C PRO A 95 -8.17 -0.24 -12.97
N PRO A 96 -9.40 -0.71 -12.61
CA PRO A 96 -10.45 -0.95 -13.59
C PRO A 96 -10.97 0.38 -14.17
N GLY A 97 -11.03 0.49 -15.51
CA GLY A 97 -11.60 1.64 -16.20
C GLY A 97 -13.09 1.87 -15.88
N PRO A 98 -13.62 3.07 -16.14
CA PRO A 98 -14.99 3.43 -15.76
C PRO A 98 -16.02 2.59 -16.52
N ARG A 99 -17.01 2.05 -15.79
CA ARG A 99 -18.15 1.31 -16.36
C ARG A 99 -19.10 2.31 -17.02
N ARG A 100 -19.42 2.10 -18.30
CA ARG A 100 -20.55 2.77 -18.95
C ARG A 100 -21.85 2.17 -18.43
N SER A 101 -22.73 3.01 -17.91
CA SER A 101 -24.12 2.69 -17.55
C SER A 101 -24.97 2.61 -18.81
N GLY A 102 -25.74 1.53 -18.93
CA GLY A 102 -26.88 1.36 -19.84
C GLY A 102 -28.05 0.85 -19.04
#